data_AF-V8QW02-F1
#
_entry.id   AF-V8QW02-F1
#
_cell.length_a   1.000
_cell.length_b   1.000
_cell.length_c   1.000
_cell.angle_alpha   90.00
_cell.angle_beta   90.00
_cell.angle_gamma   90.00
#
_symmetry.space_group_name_H-M   'P 1'
#
loop_
_entity.id
_entity.type
_entity.pdbx_description
1 polymer ?
#
loop_
_entity_poly.entity_id
_entity_poly.type
_entity_poly.pdbx_seq_one_letter_code
_entity_poly.pdbx_strand_id
1 'polypeptide(L)'
;MGLRFPTCDICAELGRFGFVVDQVEHSLRKLTNKKLIETTERVTFDEGLQGLVGDMPIAFRATTIGSYHCNRWAPTFAYMDAMLVDTPILEPSVRQEIACNIDSFDISKRLRRTLLFDDYLMRCWSAFDEHPVYFDWPTVRISGDKTFLSVQRVVEKQENR
;
A
#
# COMPACT_ATOMS: atom_id res chain seq x y z
N MET A 1 -24.47 3.77 -6.84
CA MET A 1 -23.70 4.56 -7.82
C MET A 1 -22.60 5.26 -7.02
N GLY A 2 -21.34 4.82 -7.13
CA GLY A 2 -20.26 5.27 -6.23
C GLY A 2 -19.85 6.74 -6.47
N LEU A 3 -19.50 7.45 -5.39
CA LEU A 3 -19.02 8.83 -5.41
C LEU A 3 -17.76 8.96 -6.28
N ARG A 4 -17.71 10.02 -7.07
CA ARG A 4 -16.52 10.44 -7.82
C ARG A 4 -15.92 11.66 -7.13
N PHE A 5 -14.60 11.72 -7.09
CA PHE A 5 -13.86 12.79 -6.45
C PHE A 5 -13.13 13.60 -7.52
N PRO A 6 -13.30 14.94 -7.55
CA PRO A 6 -12.56 15.80 -8.47
C PRO A 6 -11.05 15.69 -8.28
N THR A 7 -10.30 15.76 -9.37
CA THR A 7 -8.83 15.64 -9.34
C THR A 7 -8.18 16.76 -8.53
N CYS A 8 -8.72 17.98 -8.60
CA CYS A 8 -8.27 19.10 -7.79
C CYS A 8 -8.42 18.84 -6.29
N ASP A 9 -9.53 18.20 -5.88
CA ASP A 9 -9.80 17.90 -4.47
C ASP A 9 -8.87 16.81 -3.96
N ILE A 10 -8.60 15.79 -4.77
CA ILE A 10 -7.62 14.73 -4.45
C ILE A 10 -6.22 15.34 -4.29
N CYS A 11 -5.82 16.23 -5.20
CA CYS A 11 -4.51 16.89 -5.14
C CYS A 11 -4.40 17.82 -3.93
N ALA A 12 -5.46 18.58 -3.61
CA ALA A 12 -5.49 19.46 -2.45
C ALA A 12 -5.40 18.66 -1.15
N GLU A 13 -6.15 17.57 -1.03
CA GLU A 13 -6.12 16.68 0.14
C GLU A 13 -4.75 16.04 0.33
N LEU A 14 -4.18 15.42 -0.72
CA LEU A 14 -2.84 14.82 -0.63
C LEU A 14 -1.73 15.86 -0.44
N GLY A 15 -1.94 17.08 -0.93
CA GLY A 15 -1.07 18.23 -0.67
C GLY A 15 -0.95 18.56 0.82
N ARG A 16 -2.01 18.37 1.61
CA ARG A 16 -1.96 18.54 3.07
C ARG A 16 -1.06 17.53 3.77
N PHE A 17 -0.86 16.35 3.15
CA PHE A 17 0.09 15.33 3.61
C PHE A 17 1.49 15.48 3.02
N GLY A 18 1.77 16.57 2.29
CA GLY A 18 3.10 16.89 1.76
C GLY A 18 3.40 16.31 0.37
N PHE A 19 2.42 15.73 -0.32
CA PHE A 19 2.61 15.26 -1.70
C PHE A 19 2.47 16.42 -2.69
N VAL A 20 3.36 16.50 -3.68
CA VAL A 20 3.23 17.48 -4.77
C VAL A 20 2.30 16.97 -5.88
N VAL A 21 1.68 17.88 -6.62
CA VAL A 21 0.69 17.56 -7.67
C VAL A 21 1.20 16.52 -8.65
N ASP A 22 2.42 16.69 -9.18
CA ASP A 22 3.02 15.76 -10.14
C ASP A 22 3.11 14.31 -9.61
N GLN A 23 3.40 14.13 -8.31
CA GLN A 23 3.46 12.82 -7.67
C GLN A 23 2.07 12.18 -7.55
N VAL A 24 1.07 13.01 -7.21
CA VAL A 24 -0.34 12.59 -7.11
C VAL A 24 -0.84 12.17 -8.49
N GLU A 25 -0.65 13.00 -9.52
CA GLU A 25 -1.07 12.70 -10.89
C GLU A 25 -0.38 11.45 -11.44
N HIS A 26 0.93 11.32 -11.24
CA HIS A 26 1.67 10.11 -11.63
C HIS A 26 1.07 8.84 -11.00
N SER A 27 0.71 8.92 -9.72
CA SER A 27 0.09 7.82 -8.98
C SER A 27 -1.31 7.51 -9.51
N LEU A 28 -2.14 8.53 -9.75
CA LEU A 28 -3.48 8.36 -10.33
C LEU A 28 -3.41 7.66 -11.69
N ARG A 29 -2.48 8.05 -12.57
CA ARG A 29 -2.27 7.40 -13.88
C ARG A 29 -1.97 5.91 -13.74
N LYS A 30 -1.01 5.57 -12.87
CA LYS A 30 -0.65 4.17 -12.59
C LYS A 30 -1.81 3.37 -12.04
N LEU A 31 -2.55 3.93 -11.08
CA LEU A 31 -3.70 3.26 -10.47
C LEU A 31 -4.83 3.03 -11.49
N THR A 32 -5.04 3.96 -12.43
CA THR A 32 -5.98 3.80 -13.55
C THR A 32 -5.57 2.66 -14.48
N ASN A 33 -4.31 2.62 -14.92
CA ASN A 33 -3.83 1.54 -15.80
C ASN A 33 -3.86 0.17 -15.10
N LYS A 34 -3.64 0.14 -13.77
CA LYS A 34 -3.81 -1.06 -12.94
C LYS A 34 -5.27 -1.40 -12.61
N LYS A 35 -6.24 -0.61 -13.09
CA LYS A 35 -7.70 -0.78 -12.87
C LYS A 35 -8.12 -0.75 -11.39
N LEU A 36 -7.32 -0.10 -10.54
CA LEU A 36 -7.63 0.10 -9.10
C LEU A 36 -8.55 1.31 -8.89
N ILE A 37 -8.43 2.30 -9.77
CA ILE A 37 -9.37 3.42 -9.88
C ILE A 37 -9.84 3.54 -11.33
N GLU A 38 -10.97 4.21 -11.54
CA GLU A 38 -11.53 4.46 -12.86
C GLU A 38 -11.94 5.92 -13.04
N THR A 39 -11.94 6.36 -14.30
CA THR A 39 -12.26 7.72 -14.72
C THR A 39 -13.71 7.80 -15.23
N THR A 40 -14.19 9.00 -15.56
CA THR A 40 -15.50 9.18 -16.20
C THR A 40 -15.53 8.62 -17.62
N GLU A 41 -14.43 8.80 -18.35
CA GLU A 41 -14.31 8.46 -19.77
C GLU A 41 -13.83 7.01 -20.00
N ARG A 42 -13.52 6.27 -18.92
CA ARG A 42 -12.97 4.90 -18.97
C ARG A 42 -11.71 4.78 -19.85
N VAL A 43 -10.90 5.83 -19.82
CA VAL A 43 -9.64 5.92 -20.55
C VAL A 43 -8.51 5.32 -19.73
N THR A 44 -7.56 4.67 -20.40
CA THR A 44 -6.23 4.32 -19.89
C THR A 44 -5.20 5.29 -20.44
N PHE A 45 -4.11 5.51 -19.72
CA PHE A 45 -3.04 6.39 -20.18
C PHE A 45 -2.07 5.64 -21.07
N ASP A 46 -1.64 6.29 -22.16
CA ASP A 46 -0.67 5.74 -23.10
C ASP A 46 0.76 5.81 -22.55
N GLU A 47 1.63 4.91 -23.01
CA GLU A 47 3.06 4.91 -22.69
C GLU A 47 3.83 5.82 -23.65
N GLY A 48 4.48 6.84 -23.12
CA GLY A 48 5.44 7.70 -23.81
C GLY A 48 6.88 7.46 -23.35
N LEU A 49 7.83 8.16 -23.98
CA LEU A 49 9.28 8.02 -23.72
C LEU A 49 9.69 8.25 -22.25
N GLN A 50 8.90 9.02 -21.50
CA GLN A 50 9.17 9.40 -20.10
C GLN A 50 8.15 8.80 -19.11
N GLY A 51 7.25 7.91 -19.57
CA GLY A 51 6.21 7.30 -18.75
C GLY A 51 4.80 7.53 -19.29
N LEU A 52 3.79 7.45 -18.41
CA LEU A 52 2.38 7.58 -18.80
C LEU A 52 2.04 9.03 -19.17
N VAL A 53 1.46 9.22 -20.36
CA VAL A 53 1.16 10.54 -20.94
C VAL A 53 -0.34 10.73 -21.19
N GLY A 54 -0.76 11.98 -21.43
CA GLY A 54 -2.15 12.39 -21.68
C GLY A 54 -2.66 13.39 -20.64
N ASP A 55 -3.80 14.03 -20.88
CA ASP A 55 -4.37 14.98 -19.92
C ASP A 55 -4.94 14.27 -18.68
N MET A 56 -4.89 14.93 -17.53
CA MET A 56 -5.50 14.38 -16.33
C MET A 56 -7.04 14.46 -16.41
N PRO A 57 -7.74 13.33 -16.18
CA PRO A 57 -9.19 13.31 -16.03
C PRO A 57 -9.67 14.27 -14.95
N ILE A 58 -10.89 14.78 -15.08
CA ILE A 58 -11.49 15.72 -14.12
C ILE A 58 -11.86 15.08 -12.78
N ALA A 59 -12.12 13.77 -12.75
CA ALA A 59 -12.55 13.06 -11.55
C ALA A 59 -12.28 11.55 -11.61
N PHE A 60 -12.07 10.97 -10.43
CA PHE A 60 -11.77 9.55 -10.23
C PHE A 60 -12.72 8.88 -9.25
N ARG A 61 -12.80 7.55 -9.33
CA ARG A 61 -13.52 6.70 -8.38
C ARG A 61 -12.72 5.41 -8.15
N ALA A 62 -12.74 4.88 -6.93
CA ALA A 62 -12.20 3.55 -6.67
C ALA A 62 -13.05 2.45 -7.34
N THR A 63 -12.41 1.46 -7.94
CA THR A 63 -13.10 0.24 -8.39
C THR A 63 -13.33 -0.70 -7.21
N THR A 64 -14.23 -1.67 -7.35
CA THR A 64 -14.40 -2.72 -6.32
C THR A 64 -13.09 -3.46 -6.04
N ILE A 65 -12.26 -3.66 -7.07
CA ILE A 65 -10.93 -4.29 -6.93
C ILE A 65 -10.00 -3.38 -6.14
N GLY A 66 -9.94 -2.07 -6.45
CA GLY A 66 -9.14 -1.12 -5.68
C GLY A 66 -9.56 -1.05 -4.21
N SER A 67 -10.87 -0.95 -3.95
CA SER A 67 -11.39 -0.96 -2.59
C SER A 67 -11.10 -2.28 -1.86
N TYR A 68 -11.20 -3.42 -2.54
CA TYR A 68 -10.83 -4.72 -1.95
C TYR A 68 -9.34 -4.79 -1.64
N HIS A 69 -8.50 -4.31 -2.57
CA HIS A 69 -7.06 -4.29 -2.41
C HIS A 69 -6.66 -3.54 -1.13
N CYS A 70 -7.17 -2.32 -0.93
CA CYS A 70 -6.87 -1.55 0.29
C CYS A 70 -7.46 -2.18 1.56
N ASN A 71 -8.71 -2.64 1.54
CA ASN A 71 -9.42 -3.02 2.77
C ASN A 71 -9.27 -4.50 3.18
N ARG A 72 -8.79 -5.36 2.28
CA ARG A 72 -8.73 -6.81 2.52
C ARG A 72 -7.39 -7.43 2.16
N TRP A 73 -6.76 -6.97 1.08
CA TRP A 73 -5.55 -7.62 0.55
C TRP A 73 -4.26 -7.04 1.11
N ALA A 74 -4.19 -5.71 1.19
CA ALA A 74 -3.06 -4.97 1.75
C ALA A 74 -2.60 -5.46 3.14
N PRO A 75 -3.48 -5.78 4.11
CA PRO A 75 -3.05 -6.18 5.44
C PRO A 75 -2.68 -7.67 5.55
N THR A 76 -2.70 -8.44 4.45
CA THR A 76 -2.38 -9.88 4.51
C THR A 76 -0.87 -10.10 4.59
N PHE A 77 -0.47 -11.14 5.33
CA PHE A 77 0.94 -11.52 5.49
C PHE A 77 1.67 -11.64 4.15
N ALA A 78 1.12 -12.39 3.20
CA ALA A 78 1.78 -12.64 1.92
C ALA A 78 1.95 -11.35 1.09
N TYR A 79 0.98 -10.44 1.18
CA TYR A 79 1.06 -9.16 0.51
C TYR A 79 2.13 -8.27 1.16
N MET A 80 2.13 -8.16 2.49
CA MET A 80 3.11 -7.36 3.23
C MET A 80 4.54 -7.90 3.05
N ASP A 81 4.73 -9.21 3.08
CA ASP A 81 6.02 -9.87 2.83
C ASP A 81 6.54 -9.63 1.40
N ALA A 82 5.65 -9.46 0.43
CA ALA A 82 6.03 -9.08 -0.93
C ALA A 82 6.34 -7.58 -1.03
N MET A 83 5.47 -6.73 -0.48
CA MET A 83 5.62 -5.27 -0.61
C MET A 83 6.83 -4.71 0.13
N LEU A 84 7.27 -5.33 1.23
CA LEU A 84 8.46 -4.86 1.96
C LEU A 84 9.73 -4.88 1.10
N VAL A 85 9.76 -5.67 0.01
CA VAL A 85 10.91 -5.73 -0.91
C VAL A 85 10.99 -4.47 -1.76
N ASP A 86 9.85 -3.99 -2.24
CA ASP A 86 9.77 -2.83 -3.15
C ASP A 86 9.56 -1.51 -2.40
N THR A 87 9.23 -1.55 -1.10
CA THR A 87 8.91 -0.35 -0.31
C THR A 87 10.18 0.27 0.28
N PRO A 88 10.50 1.54 -0.04
CA PRO A 88 11.61 2.23 0.60
C PRO A 88 11.38 2.42 2.10
N ILE A 89 12.23 1.80 2.93
CA ILE A 89 12.21 1.96 4.39
C ILE A 89 13.23 3.03 4.78
N LEU A 90 12.73 4.15 5.32
CA LEU A 90 13.57 5.31 5.60
C LEU A 90 14.41 5.15 6.88
N GLU A 91 13.87 4.45 7.88
CA GLU A 91 14.58 4.20 9.14
C GLU A 91 15.73 3.20 8.94
N PRO A 92 17.00 3.60 9.15
CA PRO A 92 18.15 2.76 8.82
C PRO A 92 18.21 1.43 9.59
N SER A 93 17.84 1.44 10.88
CA SER A 93 17.79 0.25 11.74
C SER A 93 16.84 -0.81 11.19
N VAL A 94 15.59 -0.42 10.92
CA VAL A 94 14.57 -1.31 10.35
C VAL A 94 15.01 -1.83 8.98
N ARG A 95 15.48 -0.93 8.12
CA ARG A 95 15.95 -1.29 6.77
C ARG A 95 17.07 -2.33 6.84
N GLN A 96 18.04 -2.15 7.73
CA GLN A 96 19.16 -3.06 7.88
C GLN A 96 18.70 -4.44 8.39
N GLU A 97 17.81 -4.49 9.39
CA GLU A 97 17.31 -5.76 9.93
C GLU A 97 16.49 -6.55 8.89
N ILE A 98 15.65 -5.86 8.11
CA ILE A 98 14.90 -6.48 7.02
C ILE A 98 15.83 -6.94 5.89
N ALA A 99 16.81 -6.12 5.50
CA ALA A 99 17.76 -6.45 4.43
C ALA A 99 18.58 -7.72 4.72
N CYS A 100 18.94 -7.97 5.98
CA CYS A 100 19.67 -9.17 6.40
C CYS A 100 18.99 -10.48 5.99
N ASN A 101 17.67 -10.49 5.81
CA ASN A 101 16.89 -11.69 5.47
C ASN A 101 16.01 -11.50 4.24
N ILE A 102 16.30 -10.52 3.37
CA ILE A 102 15.42 -10.15 2.24
C ILE A 102 15.28 -11.26 1.19
N ASP A 103 16.33 -12.04 0.96
CA ASP A 103 16.33 -13.14 -0.02
C ASP A 103 15.96 -14.50 0.61
N SER A 104 15.64 -14.52 1.90
CA SER A 104 15.35 -15.76 2.60
C SER A 104 13.95 -16.31 2.27
N PHE A 105 13.90 -17.57 1.82
CA PHE A 105 12.65 -18.32 1.65
C PHE A 105 12.16 -19.02 2.93
N ASP A 106 13.00 -19.08 3.97
CA ASP A 106 12.66 -19.65 5.27
C ASP A 106 11.46 -18.90 5.89
N ILE A 107 10.43 -19.65 6.30
CA ILE A 107 9.16 -19.06 6.73
C ILE A 107 9.28 -18.27 8.04
N SER A 108 10.18 -18.67 8.94
CA SER A 108 10.44 -17.97 10.20
C SER A 108 11.11 -16.63 9.94
N LYS A 109 12.10 -16.59 9.03
CA LYS A 109 12.74 -15.34 8.59
C LYS A 109 11.76 -14.41 7.86
N ARG A 110 10.90 -14.95 7.01
CA ARG A 110 9.83 -14.19 6.32
C ARG A 110 8.83 -13.61 7.31
N LEU A 111 8.41 -14.39 8.30
CA LEU A 111 7.55 -13.92 9.38
C LEU A 111 8.20 -12.77 10.14
N ARG A 112 9.47 -12.93 10.55
CA ARG A 112 10.20 -11.89 11.30
C ARG A 112 10.28 -10.57 10.54
N ARG A 113 10.74 -10.57 9.28
CA ARG A 113 10.87 -9.34 8.49
C ARG A 113 9.51 -8.69 8.19
N THR A 114 8.46 -9.48 8.00
CA THR A 114 7.11 -8.96 7.76
C THR A 114 6.53 -8.30 9.01
N LEU A 115 6.77 -8.87 10.20
CA LEU A 115 6.38 -8.25 11.47
C LEU A 115 7.13 -6.93 11.72
N LEU A 116 8.43 -6.86 11.38
CA LEU A 116 9.20 -5.61 11.44
C LEU A 116 8.64 -4.55 10.49
N PHE A 117 8.25 -4.96 9.28
CA PHE A 117 7.63 -4.06 8.31
C PHE A 117 6.26 -3.59 8.78
N ASP A 118 5.44 -4.48 9.35
CA ASP A 118 4.15 -4.15 9.95
C ASP A 118 4.27 -3.11 11.06
N ASP A 119 5.19 -3.34 12.00
CA ASP A 119 5.51 -2.36 13.07
C ASP A 119 5.98 -1.02 12.50
N TYR A 120 6.86 -1.05 11.49
CA TYR A 120 7.33 0.16 10.82
C TYR A 120 6.17 0.96 10.19
N LEU A 121 5.25 0.30 9.49
CA LEU A 121 4.07 0.95 8.91
C LEU A 121 3.14 1.51 9.99
N MET A 122 2.93 0.79 11.10
CA MET A 122 2.14 1.28 12.23
C MET A 122 2.76 2.54 12.85
N ARG A 123 4.08 2.56 13.04
CA ARG A 123 4.80 3.74 13.52
C ARG A 123 4.75 4.90 12.53
N CYS A 124 4.86 4.63 11.24
CA CYS A 124 4.68 5.65 10.20
C CYS A 124 3.28 6.25 10.25
N TRP A 125 2.24 5.42 10.40
CA TRP A 125 0.86 5.88 10.53
C TRP A 125 0.64 6.73 11.79
N SER A 126 1.16 6.27 12.93
CA SER A 126 1.05 7.00 14.20
C SER A 126 1.78 8.34 14.21
N ALA A 127 2.75 8.54 13.32
CA ALA A 127 3.49 9.80 13.18
C ALA A 127 2.75 10.86 12.33
N PHE A 128 1.60 10.54 11.73
CA PHE A 128 0.77 11.53 11.06
C PHE A 128 0.09 12.42 12.10
N ASP A 129 0.25 13.74 11.96
CA ASP A 129 -0.41 14.72 12.85
C ASP A 129 -1.92 14.76 12.63
N GLU A 130 -2.36 14.63 11.38
CA GLU A 130 -3.77 14.56 11.00
C GLU A 130 -4.04 13.25 10.26
N HIS A 131 -4.92 12.41 10.78
CA HIS A 131 -5.33 11.17 10.11
C HIS A 131 -6.53 11.43 9.18
N PRO A 132 -6.55 10.84 7.97
CA PRO A 132 -7.71 10.96 7.09
C PRO A 132 -8.92 10.21 7.67
N VAL A 133 -10.10 10.84 7.64
CA VAL A 133 -11.33 10.24 8.20
C VAL A 133 -11.86 9.04 7.40
N TYR A 134 -11.36 8.84 6.18
CA TYR A 134 -11.84 7.81 5.24
C TYR A 134 -10.97 6.55 5.19
N PHE A 135 -9.83 6.54 5.89
CA PHE A 135 -8.93 5.39 5.93
C PHE A 135 -8.18 5.34 7.25
N ASP A 136 -8.14 4.17 7.88
CA ASP A 136 -7.38 3.94 9.11
C ASP A 136 -6.60 2.63 8.99
N TRP A 137 -5.26 2.75 8.92
CA TRP A 137 -4.39 1.59 8.75
C TRP A 137 -4.52 0.57 9.91
N PRO A 138 -4.48 0.97 11.20
CA PRO A 138 -4.73 0.06 12.32
C PRO A 138 -6.01 -0.76 12.17
N THR A 139 -7.13 -0.12 11.82
CA THR A 139 -8.42 -0.80 11.60
C THR A 139 -8.35 -1.78 10.45
N VAL A 140 -7.77 -1.38 9.31
CA VAL A 140 -7.60 -2.26 8.14
C VAL A 140 -6.68 -3.43 8.49
N ARG A 141 -5.61 -3.19 9.25
CA ARG A 141 -4.60 -4.17 9.61
C ARG A 141 -5.19 -5.35 10.36
N ILE A 142 -6.14 -5.13 11.27
CA ILE A 142 -6.86 -6.18 12.02
C ILE A 142 -7.49 -7.22 11.07
N SER A 143 -7.98 -6.79 9.90
CA SER A 143 -8.60 -7.71 8.94
C SER A 143 -7.64 -8.77 8.37
N GLY A 144 -6.33 -8.52 8.45
CA GLY A 144 -5.26 -9.40 8.01
C GLY A 144 -4.73 -10.37 9.07
N ASP A 145 -5.09 -10.20 10.36
CA ASP A 145 -4.47 -10.92 11.49
C ASP A 145 -4.51 -12.44 11.34
N LYS A 146 -5.61 -12.97 10.80
CA LYS A 146 -5.76 -14.41 10.57
C LYS A 146 -4.65 -14.98 9.70
N THR A 147 -4.13 -14.20 8.74
CA THR A 147 -3.06 -14.63 7.84
C THR A 147 -1.70 -14.67 8.55
N PHE A 148 -1.43 -13.72 9.45
CA PHE A 148 -0.24 -13.73 10.30
C PHE A 148 -0.26 -14.88 11.30
N LEU A 149 -1.38 -15.05 12.03
CA LEU A 149 -1.57 -16.13 12.98
C LEU A 149 -1.41 -17.51 12.32
N SER A 150 -1.87 -17.66 11.08
CA SER A 150 -1.70 -18.90 10.32
C SER A 150 -0.22 -19.24 10.10
N VAL A 151 0.61 -18.24 9.80
CA VAL A 151 2.06 -18.43 9.57
C VAL A 151 2.80 -18.65 10.89
N GLN A 152 2.46 -17.89 11.94
CA GLN A 152 3.01 -18.06 13.28
C GLN A 152 2.87 -19.50 13.78
N ARG A 153 1.68 -20.09 13.67
CA ARG A 153 1.44 -21.49 14.05
C ARG A 153 2.30 -22.50 13.29
N VAL A 154 2.69 -22.19 12.05
CA VAL A 154 3.57 -23.06 11.26
C VAL A 154 5.00 -22.96 11.77
N VAL A 155 5.48 -21.75 12.04
CA VAL A 155 6.80 -21.47 12.61
C VAL A 155 6.96 -22.14 13.98
N GLU A 156 5.99 -21.93 14.89
CA GLU A 156 5.99 -22.54 16.23
C GLU A 156 6.04 -24.07 16.18
N LYS A 157 5.39 -24.69 15.19
CA LYS A 157 5.44 -26.15 14.99
C LYS A 157 6.78 -26.65 14.46
N GLN A 158 7.53 -25.81 13.74
CA GLN A 158 8.87 -26.15 13.26
C GLN A 158 9.91 -26.06 14.38
N GLU A 159 9.77 -25.09 15.28
CA GLU A 159 10.68 -24.91 16.42
C GLU A 159 10.54 -25.99 17.49
N ASN A 160 9.34 -26.58 17.62
CA ASN A 160 9.05 -27.66 18.57
C ASN A 160 9.35 -29.07 18.03
N ARG A 161 9.98 -29.20 16.86
CA ARG A 161 10.40 -30.46 16.25
C ARG A 161 11.91 -30.63 16.33
#